data_AF-A0A948Q1F6-F1
#
_entry.id   AF-A0A948Q1F6-F1
#
_cell.length_a   1.000
_cell.length_b   1.000
_cell.length_c   1.000
_cell.angle_alpha   90.00
_cell.angle_beta   90.00
_cell.angle_gamma   90.00
#
_symmetry.space_group_name_H-M   'P 1'
#
loop_
_entity.id
_entity.type
_entity.pdbx_description
1 polymer ?
#
loop_
_entity_poly.entity_id
_entity_poly.type
_entity_poly.pdbx_seq_one_letter_code
_entity_poly.pdbx_strand_id
1 'polypeptide(L)' 'MKNPKIIVSLVLAILFVIFLLQNTQVVNLRFYFWKISMSQIILIPLVLILGFVIGYVVAKVSKKGPPLKLK' A
#
# COMPACT_ATOMS: atom_id res chain seq x y z
N MET A 1 -26.76 7.04 14.19
CA MET A 1 -25.51 7.85 14.27
C MET A 1 -24.54 7.28 13.25
N LYS A 2 -24.18 8.04 12.19
CA LYS A 2 -23.23 7.52 11.19
C LYS A 2 -21.86 7.39 11.85
N ASN A 3 -21.28 6.19 11.86
CA ASN A 3 -19.96 5.98 12.46
C ASN A 3 -18.92 6.83 11.70
N PRO A 4 -18.27 7.81 12.34
CA PRO A 4 -17.35 8.72 11.66
C PRO A 4 -16.20 7.97 10.99
N LYS A 5 -15.78 6.82 11.56
CA LYS A 5 -14.81 5.90 10.97
C LYS A 5 -15.21 5.40 9.58
N ILE A 6 -16.50 5.10 9.37
CA ILE A 6 -17.02 4.61 8.08
C ILE A 6 -17.03 5.75 7.06
N ILE A 7 -17.46 6.95 7.47
CA ILE A 7 -17.46 8.13 6.59
C ILE A 7 -16.05 8.45 6.13
N VAL A 8 -15.09 8.52 7.06
CA VAL A 8 -13.68 8.78 6.75
C VAL A 8 -13.12 7.70 5.83
N SER A 9 -13.38 6.42 6.10
CA SER A 9 -12.93 5.33 5.23
C SER A 9 -13.50 5.42 3.82
N LEU A 10 -14.78 5.79 3.69
CA LEU A 10 -15.43 5.95 2.38
C LEU A 10 -14.85 7.13 1.61
N VAL A 11 -14.66 8.27 2.26
CA VAL A 11 -14.03 9.46 1.65
C VAL A 11 -12.61 9.12 1.17
N LEU A 12 -11.81 8.44 1.99
CA LEU A 12 -10.47 8.01 1.60
C LEU A 12 -10.49 7.05 0.41
N ALA A 13 -11.43 6.10 0.38
CA ALA A 13 -11.58 5.18 -0.75
C ALA A 13 -11.92 5.92 -2.05
N ILE A 14 -12.85 6.88 -2.00
CA ILE A 14 -13.22 7.70 -3.17
C ILE A 14 -12.02 8.53 -3.66
N LEU A 15 -11.33 9.22 -2.75
CA LEU A 15 -10.15 10.00 -3.09
C LEU A 15 -9.05 9.14 -3.69
N PHE A 16 -8.85 7.93 -3.17
CA PHE A 16 -7.89 6.98 -3.72
C PHE A 16 -8.24 6.55 -5.15
N VAL A 17 -9.52 6.26 -5.43
CA VAL A 17 -9.97 5.94 -6.79
C VAL A 17 -9.76 7.12 -7.74
N ILE A 18 -10.11 8.34 -7.32
CA ILE A 18 -9.88 9.56 -8.11
C ILE A 18 -8.39 9.73 -8.41
N PHE A 19 -7.54 9.57 -7.40
CA PHE A 19 -6.09 9.62 -7.55
C PHE A 19 -5.59 8.59 -8.56
N LEU A 20 -6.09 7.36 -8.53
CA LEU A 20 -5.74 6.33 -9.51
C LEU A 20 -6.15 6.71 -10.94
N LEU A 21 -7.38 7.18 -11.13
CA LEU A 21 -7.90 7.58 -12.45
C LEU A 21 -7.16 8.79 -13.04
N GLN A 22 -6.71 9.72 -12.19
CA GLN A 22 -5.87 10.84 -12.61
C GLN A 22 -4.45 10.38 -13.01
N ASN A 23 -3.99 9.23 -12.51
CA ASN A 23 -2.65 8.70 -12.75
C ASN A 23 -2.67 7.52 -13.74
N THR A 24 -3.27 7.72 -14.92
CA THR A 24 -3.31 6.68 -15.98
C THR A 24 -2.13 6.72 -16.96
N GLN A 25 -1.28 7.74 -16.86
CA GLN A 25 -0.10 7.88 -17.72
C GLN A 25 0.87 6.69 -17.58
N VAL A 26 1.56 6.38 -18.68
CA VAL A 26 2.59 5.33 -18.71
C VAL A 26 3.90 5.89 -18.15
N VAL A 27 4.47 5.19 -17.18
CA VAL A 27 5.79 5.51 -16.62
C VAL A 27 6.82 4.47 -17.01
N ASN A 28 8.04 4.96 -17.20
CA ASN A 28 9.22 4.15 -17.46
C ASN A 28 9.99 3.96 -16.16
N LEU A 29 9.92 2.76 -15.58
CA LEU A 29 10.73 2.38 -14.44
C LEU A 29 12.07 1.86 -14.92
N ARG A 30 13.15 2.39 -14.35
CA ARG A 30 14.50 1.83 -14.50
C ARG A 30 14.88 1.18 -13.18
N PHE A 31 14.98 -0.14 -13.17
CA PHE A 31 15.37 -0.91 -12.00
C PHE A 31 16.70 -1.61 -12.28
N TYR A 32 17.80 -1.03 -11.80
CA TYR A 32 19.17 -1.40 -12.17
C TYR A 32 19.34 -1.46 -13.70
N PHE A 33 19.44 -2.65 -14.28
CA PHE A 33 19.59 -2.87 -15.73
C PHE A 33 18.26 -3.07 -16.47
N TRP A 34 17.12 -3.11 -15.76
CA TRP A 34 15.81 -3.40 -16.34
C TRP A 34 15.03 -2.13 -16.62
N LYS A 35 14.33 -2.10 -17.76
CA LYS A 35 13.39 -1.03 -18.10
C LYS A 35 12.00 -1.62 -18.24
N ILE A 36 11.07 -1.18 -17.41
CA ILE A 36 9.69 -1.65 -17.41
C ILE A 36 8.80 -0.44 -17.69
N SER A 37 7.94 -0.54 -18.70
CA SER A 37 6.97 0.51 -19.02
C SER A 37 5.58 0.01 -18.69
N MET A 38 4.88 0.70 -17.80
CA MET A 38 3.53 0.32 -17.39
C MET A 38 2.71 1.55 -16.96
N SER A 39 1.40 1.42 -16.95
CA SER A 39 0.52 2.51 -16.48
C SER A 39 0.67 2.72 -14.97
N GLN A 40 0.74 3.97 -14.54
CA GLN A 40 0.80 4.34 -13.13
C GLN A 40 -0.38 3.82 -12.32
N ILE A 41 -1.56 3.72 -12.95
CA ILE A 41 -2.78 3.21 -12.31
C ILE A 41 -2.63 1.77 -11.85
N ILE A 42 -1.75 0.99 -12.50
CA ILE A 42 -1.43 -0.39 -12.14
C ILE A 42 -0.26 -0.40 -11.16
N LEU A 43 0.75 0.43 -11.41
CA LEU A 43 1.98 0.46 -10.61
C LEU A 43 1.72 0.83 -9.16
N ILE A 44 0.90 1.87 -8.93
CA ILE A 44 0.65 2.41 -7.59
C ILE A 44 -0.01 1.36 -6.68
N PRO A 45 -1.15 0.72 -7.05
CA PRO A 45 -1.74 -0.34 -6.24
C PRO A 45 -0.80 -1.53 -6.06
N LEU A 46 -0.05 -1.92 -7.11
CA LEU A 46 0.87 -3.04 -7.05
C LEU A 46 1.94 -2.84 -5.98
N VAL A 47 2.61 -1.69 -5.98
CA VAL A 47 3.66 -1.37 -4.99
C VAL A 47 3.06 -1.25 -3.58
N LEU A 48 1.86 -0.68 -3.45
CA LEU A 48 1.17 -0.57 -2.15
C LEU A 48 0.86 -1.95 -1.56
N ILE A 49 0.29 -2.86 -2.38
CA ILE A 49 0.00 -4.23 -1.96
C ILE A 49 1.29 -4.97 -1.61
N LEU A 50 2.32 -4.88 -2.46
CA LEU A 50 3.61 -5.52 -2.20
C LEU A 50 4.24 -5.02 -0.89
N GLY A 51 4.26 -3.71 -0.67
CA GLY A 51 4.76 -3.11 0.55
C GLY A 51 3.99 -3.55 1.79
N PHE A 52 2.65 -3.60 1.71
CA PHE A 52 1.81 -4.11 2.80
C PHE A 52 2.07 -5.58 3.10
N VAL A 53 2.14 -6.43 2.07
CA VAL A 53 2.42 -7.87 2.21
C VAL A 53 3.80 -8.08 2.84
N ILE A 54 4.83 -7.39 2.32
CA ILE A 54 6.19 -7.45 2.89
C ILE A 54 6.17 -7.01 4.34
N GLY A 55 5.56 -5.86 4.66
CA GLY A 55 5.47 -5.35 6.02
C GLY A 55 4.75 -6.31 6.97
N TYR A 56 3.63 -6.90 6.54
CA TYR A 56 2.89 -7.90 7.29
C TYR A 56 3.73 -9.17 7.55
N VAL A 57 4.42 -9.68 6.52
CA VAL A 57 5.29 -10.85 6.65
C VAL A 57 6.44 -10.55 7.61
N VAL A 58 7.10 -9.40 7.47
CA VAL A 58 8.18 -8.96 8.36
C VAL A 58 7.67 -8.85 9.81
N ALA A 59 6.52 -8.23 10.05
CA ALA A 59 5.94 -8.13 11.39
C ALA A 59 5.61 -9.51 12.00
N LYS A 60 5.13 -10.45 11.17
CA LYS A 60 4.79 -11.81 11.59
C LYS A 60 6.04 -12.64 11.93
N VAL A 61 7.10 -12.51 11.13
CA VAL A 61 8.38 -13.24 11.31
C VAL A 61 9.22 -12.60 12.41
N SER A 62 9.21 -11.27 12.52
CA SER A 62 9.96 -10.50 13.52
C SER A 62 9.26 -10.43 14.89
N LYS A 63 8.40 -11.40 15.23
CA LYS A 63 7.87 -11.56 16.60
C LYS A 63 9.02 -11.79 17.58
N LYS A 64 9.72 -10.73 17.98
CA LYS A 64 10.14 -10.56 19.38
C LYS A 64 8.81 -10.46 20.13
N GLY A 65 8.38 -11.57 20.73
CA GLY A 65 7.31 -11.50 21.73
C GLY A 65 7.66 -10.39 22.73
N PRO A 66 6.66 -9.74 23.37
CA PRO A 66 6.96 -8.83 24.47
C PRO A 66 7.93 -9.57 25.40
N PRO A 67 9.02 -8.95 25.88
CA PRO A 67 9.85 -9.59 26.88
C PRO A 67 8.87 -9.97 27.98
N LEU A 68 8.70 -11.28 28.22
CA LEU A 68 8.00 -11.78 29.37
C LEU A 68 8.64 -11.03 30.54
N LYS A 69 7.91 -10.06 31.11
CA LYS A 69 8.28 -9.47 32.37
C LYS A 69 8.12 -10.59 33.37
N LEU A 70 9.19 -11.38 33.51
CA LEU A 70 9.38 -12.22 34.67
C LEU A 70 9.67 -11.28 35.82
N LYS A 71 8.72 -11.30 36.76
CA LYS A 71 8.71 -10.69 38.08
C LYS A 71 8.13 -9.28 38.18
#